data_AF-A0A7W0N3L8-F1
#
_entry.id   AF-A0A7W0N3L8-F1
#
_cell.length_a   1.000
_cell.length_b   1.000
_cell.length_c   1.000
_cell.angle_alpha   90.00
_cell.angle_beta   90.00
_cell.angle_gamma   90.00
#
_symmetry.space_group_name_H-M   'P 1'
#
loop_
_entity.id
_entity.type
_entity.pdbx_description
1 polymer ?
#
loop_
_entity_poly.entity_id
_entity_poly.type
_entity_poly.pdbx_seq_one_letter_code
_entity_poly.pdbx_strand_id
1 'polypeptide(L)' 'MGEPRVRVSAILRWRGRILLLRHVKASGEVWLLPGGGVRTGESLVR' A
#
# COMPACT_ATOMS: atom_id res chain seq x y z
N MET A 1 4.15 16.10 -19.10
CA MET A 1 4.17 14.67 -18.68
C MET A 1 4.24 14.66 -17.16
N GLY A 2 3.27 14.04 -16.47
CA GLY A 2 3.27 14.03 -15.00
C GLY A 2 4.37 13.11 -14.47
N GLU A 3 4.99 13.49 -13.35
CA GLU A 3 5.93 12.58 -12.68
C GLU A 3 5.26 11.25 -12.34
N PRO A 4 5.95 10.12 -12.53
CA PRO A 4 5.41 8.81 -12.21
C PRO A 4 5.13 8.70 -10.71
N ARG A 5 3.96 8.17 -10.36
CA ARG A 5 3.62 7.90 -8.95
C ARG A 5 4.15 6.53 -8.54
N VAL A 6 5.12 6.50 -7.65
CA VAL A 6 5.63 5.27 -7.05
C VAL A 6 4.79 4.91 -5.83
N ARG A 7 4.43 3.62 -5.70
CA ARG A 7 3.77 3.08 -4.50
C ARG A 7 4.55 1.92 -3.92
N VAL A 8 4.55 1.82 -2.60
CA VAL A 8 5.12 0.70 -1.85
C VAL A 8 4.03 0.05 -1.01
N SER A 9 4.09 -1.28 -0.90
CA SER A 9 3.21 -2.07 -0.05
C SER A 9 4.02 -3.11 0.72
N ALA A 10 3.57 -3.41 1.94
CA ALA A 10 4.17 -4.42 2.81
C ALA A 10 3.25 -5.63 2.97
N ILE A 11 3.84 -6.82 3.05
CA ILE A 11 3.14 -8.04 3.46
C ILE A 11 3.51 -8.32 4.92
N LEU A 12 2.60 -7.99 5.83
CA LEU A 12 2.77 -8.29 7.26
C LEU A 12 2.19 -9.67 7.55
N ARG A 13 3.04 -10.61 7.96
CA ARG A 13 2.66 -12.02 8.22
C ARG A 13 2.58 -12.29 9.72
N TRP A 14 1.52 -12.98 10.16
CA TRP A 14 1.37 -13.42 11.55
C TRP A 14 0.59 -14.73 11.62
N ARG A 15 1.16 -15.77 12.26
CA ARG A 15 0.52 -17.09 12.46
C ARG A 15 -0.17 -17.65 11.19
N GLY A 16 0.52 -17.60 10.05
CA GLY A 16 0.00 -18.09 8.77
C GLY A 16 -1.02 -17.17 8.09
N ARG A 17 -1.25 -15.96 8.60
CA ARG A 17 -2.18 -14.96 8.03
C ARG A 17 -1.41 -13.73 7.54
N ILE A 18 -2.04 -12.95 6.68
CA ILE A 18 -1.54 -11.63 6.24
C ILE A 18 -2.50 -10.53 6.68
N LEU A 19 -1.96 -9.34 6.98
CA LEU A 19 -2.78 -8.16 7.24
C LEU A 19 -3.24 -7.52 5.94
N LEU A 20 -4.54 -7.22 5.85
CA LEU A 20 -5.14 -6.42 4.78
C LEU A 20 -5.90 -5.23 5.39
N LEU A 21 -5.93 -4.13 4.66
CA LEU A 21 -6.70 -2.93 4.99
C LEU A 21 -8.00 -2.92 4.18
N ARG A 22 -9.14 -2.78 4.87
CA ARG A 22 -10.45 -2.61 4.25
C ARG A 22 -10.67 -1.14 3.91
N HIS A 23 -10.73 -0.81 2.63
CA HIS A 23 -11.11 0.52 2.18
C HIS A 23 -12.55 0.50 1.68
N VAL A 24 -13.41 1.26 2.34
CA VAL A 24 -14.80 1.49 1.92
C VAL A 24 -14.85 2.77 1.10
N LYS A 25 -15.35 2.67 -0.13
CA LYS A 25 -15.55 3.81 -1.05
C LYS A 25 -17.00 3.79 -1.55
N ALA A 26 -17.44 4.89 -2.15
CA ALA A 26 -18.76 4.96 -2.77
C ALA A 26 -18.97 3.88 -3.84
N SER A 27 -17.90 3.48 -4.54
CA SER A 27 -17.90 2.41 -5.55
C SER A 27 -17.87 0.99 -4.96
N GLY A 28 -17.94 0.84 -3.64
CA GLY A 28 -17.84 -0.42 -2.94
C GLY A 28 -16.58 -0.57 -2.09
N GLU A 29 -16.30 -1.81 -1.72
CA GLU A 29 -15.22 -2.17 -0.81
C GLU A 29 -14.06 -2.83 -1.56
N VAL A 30 -12.84 -2.49 -1.14
CA VAL A 30 -11.62 -3.14 -1.61
C VAL A 30 -10.70 -3.46 -0.43
N TRP A 31 -10.07 -4.63 -0.48
CA TRP A 31 -9.02 -5.03 0.46
C TRP A 31 -7.65 -4.84 -0.18
N LEU A 32 -6.74 -4.19 0.54
CA LEU A 32 -5.43 -3.81 0.02
C LEU A 32 -4.33 -4.23 1.01
N LEU A 33 -3.12 -4.43 0.49
CA LEU A 33 -1.95 -4.49 1.35
C LEU A 33 -1.73 -3.13 2.03
N PRO A 34 -1.20 -3.09 3.27
CA PRO A 34 -0.71 -1.87 3.89
C PRO A 34 0.35 -1.22 3.01
N GLY A 35 0.22 0.07 2.71
CA GLY A 35 1.11 0.74 1.77
C GLY A 35 0.71 2.19 1.47
N GLY A 36 1.51 2.86 0.66
CA GLY A 36 1.36 4.28 0.37
C GLY A 36 2.13 4.76 -0.84
N GLY A 37 1.99 6.05 -1.16
CA GLY A 37 2.84 6.72 -2.15
C GLY A 37 4.20 7.02 -1.56
N VAL A 38 5.23 6.96 -2.40
CA VAL A 38 6.59 7.36 -2.04
C VAL A 38 6.88 8.71 -2.68
N ARG A 39 7.49 9.61 -1.93
CA ARG A 39 7.92 10.93 -2.42
C ARG A 39 9.36 10.87 -2.93
N THR A 40 9.69 11.77 -3.85
CA THR A 40 11.07 11.93 -4.34
C THR A 40 12.03 12.14 -3.18
N GLY A 41 13.13 11.37 -3.17
CA GLY A 41 14.13 11.41 -2.10
C GLY A 41 13.86 10.49 -0.91
N GLU A 42 12.68 9.86 -0.83
CA GLU A 42 12.43 8.80 0.17
C GLU A 42 13.07 7.48 -0.27
N SER A 43 13.68 6.77 0.69
CA SER A 43 14.17 5.41 0.44
C SER A 43 13.00 4.42 0.41
N LEU A 44 13.03 3.46 -0.52
CA LEU A 44 12.02 2.40 -0.60
C LEU A 44 12.18 1.34 0.50
N VAL A 45 13.41 1.16 0.95
CA VAL A 45 13.81 0.21 2.00
C VAL A 45 15.02 0.78 2.72
N ARG A 46 15.23 0.40 3.97
CA ARG A 46 16.48 0.65 4.69
C ARG A 46 16.74 -0.50 5.64
#